data_AF-A0A352WPC2-F1
#
_entry.id   AF-A0A352WPC2-F1
#
_cell.length_a   1.000
_cell.length_b   1.000
_cell.length_c   1.000
_cell.angle_alpha   90.00
_cell.angle_beta   90.00
_cell.angle_gamma   90.00
#
_symmetry.space_group_name_H-M   'P 1'
#
loop_
_entity.id
_entity.type
_entity.pdbx_description
1 polymer ?
#
loop_
_entity_poly.entity_id
_entity_poly.type
_entity_poly.pdbx_seq_one_letter_code
_entity_poly.pdbx_strand_id
1 'polypeptide(L)'
;MMELQNLIGGEMTNPEGGAWLDNIEPATGQVFSRIPRSNAADVEAAVQAARTAFPAWSATPFEERAACLRRWGALIAEHSEALIAAESQDNGKPVSLARAVDIPRAQKNLEFFAGAIEHFASEAHIPGGAEFIHYTHRKPIGVVGCISPWNLPLYLFTWKIAPALAAGNCVVAKPSEVTPVTAWMLSKWAAEAGFPAGVFNVVHGLGHEAGQALVEHP
;
A
#
# COMPACT_ATOMS: atom_id res chain seq x y z
N MET A 1 11.25 -22.85 -3.19
CA MET A 1 10.52 -21.85 -4.01
C MET A 1 9.89 -20.87 -3.04
N MET A 2 10.06 -19.57 -3.25
CA MET A 2 9.53 -18.55 -2.33
C MET A 2 8.01 -18.46 -2.45
N GLU A 3 7.29 -18.45 -1.33
CA GLU A 3 5.83 -18.27 -1.29
C GLU A 3 5.53 -16.92 -0.65
N LEU A 4 4.88 -16.04 -1.41
CA LEU A 4 4.37 -14.78 -0.89
C LEU A 4 3.11 -15.04 -0.07
N GLN A 5 2.78 -14.09 0.79
CA GLN A 5 1.58 -14.16 1.63
C GLN A 5 0.82 -12.84 1.52
N ASN A 6 -0.48 -12.86 1.73
CA ASN A 6 -1.26 -11.64 1.93
C ASN A 6 -0.86 -11.02 3.27
N LEU A 7 -0.98 -9.70 3.39
CA LEU A 7 -0.95 -9.01 4.68
C LEU A 7 -2.40 -8.65 5.03
N ILE A 8 -2.99 -9.30 6.03
CA ILE A 8 -4.37 -9.05 6.47
C ILE A 8 -4.36 -8.87 7.98
N GLY A 9 -4.87 -7.74 8.47
CA GLY A 9 -4.96 -7.51 9.91
C GLY A 9 -3.62 -7.47 10.63
N GLY A 10 -2.53 -7.15 9.92
CA GLY A 10 -1.17 -7.16 10.48
C GLY A 10 -0.47 -8.52 10.44
N GLU A 11 -1.12 -9.56 9.92
CA GLU A 11 -0.55 -10.91 9.83
C GLU A 11 -0.32 -11.36 8.38
N MET A 12 0.71 -12.18 8.19
CA MET A 12 1.00 -12.81 6.90
C MET A 12 0.14 -14.07 6.75
N THR A 13 -0.75 -14.08 5.76
CA THR A 13 -1.77 -15.10 5.58
C THR A 13 -1.69 -15.76 4.20
N ASN A 14 -2.00 -17.05 4.16
CA ASN A 14 -2.14 -17.79 2.92
C ASN A 14 -3.53 -17.52 2.31
N PRO A 15 -3.72 -17.75 1.00
CA PRO A 15 -5.03 -17.58 0.35
C PRO A 15 -6.04 -18.53 1.00
N GLU A 16 -7.22 -18.02 1.36
CA GLU A 16 -8.28 -18.80 2.02
C GLU A 16 -8.73 -20.00 1.17
N GLY A 17 -8.78 -19.83 -0.16
CA GLY A 17 -9.08 -20.90 -1.10
C GLY A 17 -7.94 -21.90 -1.33
N GLY A 18 -6.77 -21.71 -0.73
CA GLY A 18 -5.59 -22.57 -0.88
C GLY A 18 -4.95 -22.56 -2.28
N ALA A 19 -5.43 -21.72 -3.19
CA ALA A 19 -4.98 -21.63 -4.57
C ALA A 19 -3.82 -20.64 -4.73
N TRP A 20 -2.86 -20.98 -5.60
CA TRP A 20 -1.64 -20.21 -5.82
C TRP A 20 -1.46 -19.90 -7.31
N LEU A 21 -0.78 -18.79 -7.61
CA LEU A 21 -0.31 -18.43 -8.95
C LEU A 21 1.20 -18.54 -9.00
N ASP A 22 1.71 -19.03 -10.12
CA ASP A 22 3.14 -19.00 -10.40
C ASP A 22 3.57 -17.57 -10.76
N ASN A 23 4.67 -17.13 -10.15
CA ASN A 23 5.31 -15.86 -10.48
C ASN A 23 6.59 -16.13 -11.27
N ILE A 24 6.65 -15.55 -12.46
CA ILE A 24 7.60 -15.90 -13.51
C ILE A 24 8.65 -14.80 -13.62
N GLU A 25 9.92 -15.17 -13.55
CA GLU A 25 11.02 -14.24 -13.82
C GLU A 25 11.07 -13.96 -15.33
N PRO A 26 10.85 -12.71 -15.79
CA PRO A 26 10.74 -12.43 -17.23
C PRO A 26 12.02 -12.71 -18.01
N ALA A 27 13.19 -12.61 -17.38
CA ALA A 27 14.48 -12.83 -18.02
C ALA A 27 14.77 -14.30 -18.34
N THR A 28 14.21 -15.24 -17.56
CA THR A 28 14.46 -16.69 -17.70
C THR A 28 13.22 -17.46 -18.14
N GLY A 29 12.03 -16.89 -17.97
CA GLY A 29 10.76 -17.58 -18.15
C GLY A 29 10.48 -18.66 -17.11
N GLN A 30 11.27 -18.72 -16.04
CA GLN A 30 11.14 -19.73 -14.99
C GLN A 30 10.33 -19.21 -13.80
N VAL A 31 9.59 -20.11 -13.17
CA VAL A 31 8.90 -19.82 -11.91
C VAL A 31 9.93 -19.69 -10.79
N PHE A 32 9.98 -18.53 -10.15
CA PHE A 32 10.91 -18.28 -9.04
C PHE A 32 10.19 -18.11 -7.68
N SER A 33 8.91 -17.75 -7.72
CA SER A 33 8.06 -17.66 -6.54
C SER A 33 6.59 -18.00 -6.85
N ARG A 34 5.76 -18.11 -5.82
CA ARG A 34 4.31 -18.25 -5.94
C ARG A 34 3.62 -17.17 -5.14
N ILE A 35 2.47 -16.71 -5.62
CA ILE A 35 1.63 -15.74 -4.91
C ILE A 35 0.24 -16.30 -4.60
N PRO A 36 -0.42 -15.80 -3.55
CA PRO A 36 -1.82 -16.11 -3.30
C PRO A 36 -2.68 -15.84 -4.54
N ARG A 37 -3.53 -16.80 -4.92
CA ARG A 37 -4.67 -16.57 -5.84
C ARG A 37 -5.88 -16.19 -5.01
N SER A 38 -5.84 -15.00 -4.43
CA SER A 38 -6.90 -14.58 -3.52
C SER A 38 -8.22 -14.37 -4.24
N ASN A 39 -9.31 -14.63 -3.54
CA ASN A 39 -10.67 -14.47 -4.02
C ASN A 39 -11.42 -13.38 -3.21
N ALA A 40 -12.75 -13.32 -3.35
CA ALA A 40 -13.58 -12.34 -2.66
C ALA A 40 -13.55 -12.47 -1.12
N ALA A 41 -13.31 -13.67 -0.58
CA ALA A 41 -13.26 -13.90 0.87
C ALA A 41 -11.98 -13.29 1.49
N ASP A 42 -10.83 -13.44 0.83
CA ASP A 42 -9.60 -12.76 1.25
C ASP A 42 -9.75 -11.22 1.21
N VAL A 43 -10.44 -10.71 0.20
CA VAL A 43 -10.75 -9.28 0.08
C VAL A 43 -11.68 -8.82 1.20
N GLU A 44 -12.75 -9.55 1.48
CA GLU A 44 -13.67 -9.28 2.60
C GLU A 44 -12.90 -9.27 3.94
N ALA A 45 -12.03 -10.26 4.18
CA ALA A 45 -11.21 -10.31 5.40
C ALA A 45 -10.31 -9.08 5.54
N ALA A 46 -9.65 -8.65 4.46
CA ALA A 46 -8.84 -7.43 4.43
C ALA A 46 -9.69 -6.16 4.66
N VAL A 47 -10.88 -6.08 4.07
CA VAL A 47 -11.79 -4.94 4.26
C VAL A 47 -12.33 -4.91 5.69
N GLN A 48 -12.65 -6.04 6.31
CA GLN A 48 -13.10 -6.08 7.70
C GLN A 48 -12.00 -5.69 8.69
N ALA A 49 -10.75 -6.13 8.44
CA ALA A 49 -9.60 -5.66 9.20
C ALA A 49 -9.43 -4.13 9.07
N ALA A 50 -9.55 -3.58 7.86
CA ALA A 50 -9.48 -2.16 7.61
C ALA A 50 -10.63 -1.37 8.27
N ARG A 51 -11.86 -1.87 8.20
CA ARG A 51 -13.04 -1.28 8.85
C ARG A 51 -12.88 -1.24 10.36
N THR A 52 -12.33 -2.30 10.95
CA THR A 52 -12.09 -2.39 12.39
C THR A 52 -11.02 -1.38 12.83
N ALA A 53 -9.97 -1.18 12.04
CA ALA A 53 -8.88 -0.25 12.35
C ALA A 53 -9.27 1.23 12.12
N PHE A 54 -10.20 1.50 11.20
CA PHE A 54 -10.49 2.86 10.72
C PHE A 54 -10.89 3.87 11.81
N PRO A 55 -11.78 3.56 12.79
CA PRO A 55 -12.16 4.52 13.82
C PRO A 55 -10.96 5.02 14.64
N ALA A 56 -10.02 4.13 14.96
CA ALA A 56 -8.81 4.51 15.69
C ALA A 56 -7.84 5.29 14.79
N TRP A 57 -7.57 4.79 13.58
CA TRP A 57 -6.58 5.39 12.67
C TRP A 57 -6.99 6.77 12.14
N SER A 58 -8.27 6.96 11.84
CA SER A 58 -8.77 8.27 11.40
C SER A 58 -8.70 9.35 12.49
N ALA A 59 -8.67 8.93 13.76
CA ALA A 59 -8.51 9.81 14.91
C ALA A 59 -7.04 10.03 15.32
N THR A 60 -6.10 9.19 14.84
CA THR A 60 -4.66 9.36 15.08
C THR A 60 -4.19 10.72 14.56
N PRO A 61 -3.43 11.53 15.34
CA PRO A 61 -2.89 12.81 14.89
C PRO A 61 -2.09 12.72 13.59
N PHE A 62 -2.13 13.76 12.75
CA PHE A 62 -1.48 13.71 11.44
C PHE A 62 0.05 13.57 11.55
N GLU A 63 0.65 14.05 12.63
CA GLU A 63 2.07 13.93 12.94
C GLU A 63 2.47 12.47 13.16
N GLU A 64 1.64 11.69 13.87
CA GLU A 64 1.87 10.26 14.09
C GLU A 64 1.71 9.46 12.80
N ARG A 65 0.71 9.81 11.97
CA ARG A 65 0.54 9.19 10.64
C ARG A 65 1.73 9.52 9.72
N ALA A 66 2.22 10.76 9.76
CA ALA A 66 3.41 11.18 9.03
C ALA A 66 4.67 10.47 9.53
N ALA A 67 4.81 10.26 10.85
CA ALA A 67 5.92 9.51 11.42
C ALA A 67 5.96 8.06 10.92
N CYS A 68 4.81 7.39 10.80
CA CYS A 68 4.72 6.04 10.23
C CYS A 68 5.25 6.01 8.79
N LEU A 69 4.81 6.95 7.96
CA LEU A 69 5.26 7.06 6.56
C LEU A 69 6.76 7.34 6.44
N ARG A 70 7.31 8.22 7.29
CA ARG A 70 8.76 8.47 7.33
C ARG A 70 9.54 7.24 7.74
N ARG A 71 9.12 6.52 8.78
CA ARG A 71 9.78 5.26 9.19
C ARG A 71 9.73 4.24 8.06
N TRP A 72 8.61 4.14 7.37
CA TRP A 72 8.49 3.22 6.24
C TRP A 72 9.39 3.59 5.06
N GLY A 73 9.53 4.89 4.76
CA GLY A 73 10.51 5.41 3.80
C GLY A 73 11.95 5.10 4.21
N ALA A 74 12.30 5.23 5.49
CA ALA A 74 13.61 4.85 6.02
C ALA A 74 13.87 3.35 5.83
N LEU A 75 12.87 2.49 6.05
CA LEU A 75 13.00 1.04 5.82
C LEU A 75 13.25 0.70 4.35
N ILE A 76 12.67 1.44 3.40
CA ILE A 76 13.03 1.32 1.98
C ILE A 76 14.52 1.65 1.75
N ALA A 77 15.03 2.71 2.38
CA ALA A 77 16.43 3.09 2.25
C ALA A 77 17.37 2.04 2.87
N GLU A 78 17.06 1.56 4.07
CA GLU A 78 17.80 0.53 4.82
C GLU A 78 17.90 -0.80 4.03
N HIS A 79 16.85 -1.15 3.28
CA HIS A 79 16.77 -2.39 2.49
C HIS A 79 16.85 -2.16 0.98
N SER A 80 17.37 -1.02 0.54
CA SER A 80 17.33 -0.59 -0.86
C SER A 80 17.96 -1.59 -1.82
N GLU A 81 19.12 -2.17 -1.50
CA GLU A 81 19.78 -3.17 -2.36
C GLU A 81 18.92 -4.42 -2.58
N ALA A 82 18.24 -4.91 -1.55
CA ALA A 82 17.37 -6.08 -1.64
C ALA A 82 16.13 -5.76 -2.50
N LEU A 83 15.56 -4.56 -2.34
CA LEU A 83 14.44 -4.12 -3.17
C LEU A 83 14.84 -3.92 -4.63
N ILE A 84 16.02 -3.36 -4.90
CA ILE A 84 16.53 -3.18 -6.27
C ILE A 84 16.69 -4.53 -6.97
N ALA A 85 17.28 -5.51 -6.28
CA ALA A 85 17.45 -6.86 -6.82
C ALA A 85 16.09 -7.52 -7.11
N ALA A 86 15.16 -7.45 -6.14
CA ALA A 86 13.82 -8.01 -6.28
C ALA A 86 13.01 -7.33 -7.40
N GLU A 87 13.03 -6.00 -7.48
CA GLU A 87 12.36 -5.23 -8.52
C GLU A 87 12.88 -5.59 -9.92
N SER A 88 14.20 -5.77 -10.05
CA SER A 88 14.83 -6.16 -11.32
C SER A 88 14.47 -7.60 -11.71
N GLN A 89 14.51 -8.54 -10.78
CA GLN A 89 14.18 -9.94 -11.03
C GLN A 89 12.70 -10.12 -11.40
N ASP A 90 11.80 -9.52 -10.61
CA ASP A 90 10.36 -9.69 -10.74
C ASP A 90 9.79 -8.97 -11.97
N ASN A 91 10.25 -7.74 -12.26
CA ASN A 91 9.78 -6.97 -13.41
C ASN A 91 10.59 -7.19 -14.70
N GLY A 92 11.84 -7.64 -14.60
CA GLY A 92 12.76 -7.77 -15.74
C GLY A 92 13.46 -6.47 -16.16
N LYS A 93 13.28 -5.36 -15.42
CA LYS A 93 14.00 -4.09 -15.69
C LYS A 93 15.47 -4.21 -15.29
N PRO A 94 16.39 -3.47 -15.94
CA PRO A 94 17.79 -3.44 -15.51
C PRO A 94 17.94 -2.93 -14.06
N VAL A 95 18.86 -3.54 -13.30
CA VAL A 95 19.23 -3.13 -11.94
C VAL A 95 19.55 -1.63 -11.86
N SER A 96 20.24 -1.09 -12.89
CA SER A 96 20.57 0.33 -12.96
C SER A 96 19.33 1.23 -12.99
N LEU A 97 18.26 0.81 -13.67
CA LEU A 97 17.00 1.55 -13.74
C LEU A 97 16.25 1.48 -12.40
N ALA A 98 16.11 0.29 -11.82
CA ALA A 98 15.48 0.09 -10.52
C ALA A 98 16.17 0.93 -9.41
N ARG A 99 17.51 0.97 -9.45
CA ARG A 99 18.36 1.75 -8.54
C ARG A 99 18.21 3.26 -8.73
N ALA A 100 18.16 3.73 -9.97
CA ALA A 100 18.15 5.17 -10.27
C ALA A 100 16.75 5.79 -10.14
N VAL A 101 15.69 5.00 -10.36
CA VAL A 101 14.31 5.51 -10.50
C VAL A 101 13.38 4.89 -9.47
N ASP A 102 13.09 3.60 -9.57
CA ASP A 102 11.98 2.97 -8.86
C ASP A 102 12.08 3.05 -7.34
N ILE A 103 13.17 2.53 -6.77
CA ILE A 103 13.33 2.46 -5.30
C ILE A 103 13.47 3.86 -4.69
N PRO A 104 14.28 4.79 -5.24
CA PRO A 104 14.32 6.16 -4.74
C PRO A 104 12.99 6.91 -4.86
N ARG A 105 12.22 6.67 -5.93
CA ARG A 105 10.89 7.29 -6.09
C ARG A 105 9.89 6.72 -5.09
N ALA A 106 9.94 5.42 -4.82
CA ALA A 106 9.08 4.79 -3.83
C ALA A 106 9.27 5.39 -2.43
N GLN A 107 10.53 5.58 -2.02
CA GLN A 107 10.90 6.28 -0.79
C GLN A 107 10.38 7.73 -0.79
N LYS A 108 10.69 8.50 -1.84
CA LYS A 108 10.31 9.91 -1.94
C LYS A 108 8.80 10.13 -1.88
N ASN A 109 7.99 9.20 -2.38
CA ASN A 109 6.54 9.29 -2.25
C ASN A 109 6.09 9.29 -0.79
N LEU A 110 6.63 8.35 0.01
CA LEU A 110 6.29 8.24 1.43
C LEU A 110 6.72 9.50 2.19
N GLU A 111 7.94 9.98 1.94
CA GLU A 111 8.46 11.22 2.53
C GLU A 111 7.63 12.45 2.13
N PHE A 112 7.27 12.55 0.84
CA PHE A 112 6.47 13.64 0.32
C PHE A 112 5.11 13.70 0.99
N PHE A 113 4.37 12.58 1.06
CA PHE A 113 3.04 12.57 1.66
C PHE A 113 3.05 12.69 3.19
N ALA A 114 4.13 12.25 3.85
CA ALA A 114 4.36 12.55 5.26
C ALA A 114 4.50 14.06 5.50
N GLY A 115 5.28 14.76 4.68
CA GLY A 115 5.39 16.22 4.76
C GLY A 115 4.10 16.93 4.35
N ALA A 116 3.44 16.46 3.29
CA ALA A 116 2.25 17.11 2.72
C ALA A 116 1.08 17.18 3.72
N ILE A 117 0.87 16.12 4.51
CA ILE A 117 -0.23 16.11 5.49
C ILE A 117 -0.02 17.10 6.64
N GLU A 118 1.22 17.31 7.08
CA GLU A 118 1.55 18.29 8.13
C GLU A 118 1.39 19.74 7.67
N HIS A 119 1.41 19.99 6.36
CA HIS A 119 1.22 21.32 5.79
C HIS A 119 -0.22 21.55 5.30
N PHE A 120 -1.11 20.56 5.45
CA PHE A 120 -2.49 20.71 5.02
C PHE A 120 -3.29 21.58 5.99
N ALA A 121 -3.87 22.66 5.50
CA ALA A 121 -4.72 23.55 6.27
C ALA A 121 -6.18 23.47 5.81
N SER A 122 -7.10 23.49 6.77
CA SER A 122 -8.54 23.64 6.49
C SER A 122 -8.86 25.09 6.14
N GLU A 123 -9.69 25.30 5.13
CA GLU A 123 -10.12 26.63 4.72
C GLU A 123 -11.22 27.15 5.65
N ALA A 124 -11.16 28.43 6.00
CA ALA A 124 -12.21 29.11 6.76
C ALA A 124 -12.44 30.53 6.22
N HIS A 125 -13.69 31.00 6.25
CA HIS A 125 -14.08 32.34 5.80
C HIS A 125 -15.24 32.90 6.63
N ILE A 126 -15.31 34.23 6.71
CA ILE A 126 -16.42 34.97 7.31
C ILE A 126 -17.27 35.52 6.15
N PRO A 127 -18.52 35.08 5.99
CA PRO A 127 -19.43 35.67 5.01
C PRO A 127 -19.68 37.16 5.29
N GLY A 128 -19.89 37.97 4.26
CA GLY A 128 -20.05 39.42 4.40
C GLY A 128 -21.17 39.80 5.39
N GLY A 129 -20.80 40.49 6.47
CA GLY A 129 -21.73 40.95 7.52
C GLY A 129 -22.16 39.87 8.52
N ALA A 130 -21.58 38.67 8.47
CA ALA A 130 -21.89 37.59 9.41
C ALA A 130 -21.07 37.67 10.71
N GLU A 131 -21.68 37.27 11.82
CA GLU A 131 -21.00 37.04 13.12
C GLU A 131 -20.61 35.57 13.31
N PHE A 132 -20.51 34.80 12.23
CA PHE A 132 -20.16 33.37 12.24
C PHE A 132 -19.08 33.02 11.21
N ILE A 133 -18.37 31.92 11.43
CA ILE A 133 -17.30 31.41 10.57
C ILE A 133 -17.80 30.16 9.83
N HIS A 134 -17.59 30.11 8.52
CA HIS A 134 -17.67 28.89 7.73
C HIS A 134 -16.29 28.24 7.64
N TYR A 135 -16.19 26.93 7.92
CA TYR A 135 -14.95 26.18 7.72
C TYR A 135 -15.23 24.85 7.03
N THR A 136 -14.27 24.42 6.21
CA THR A 136 -14.33 23.13 5.52
C THR A 136 -13.31 22.19 6.12
N HIS A 137 -13.79 21.09 6.70
CA HIS A 137 -12.92 20.07 7.26
C HIS A 137 -12.86 18.85 6.32
N ARG A 138 -11.65 18.49 5.88
CA ARG A 138 -11.43 17.28 5.06
C ARG A 138 -11.18 16.08 5.98
N LYS A 139 -12.14 15.16 6.02
CA LYS A 139 -12.05 13.90 6.76
C LYS A 139 -11.57 12.78 5.83
N PRO A 140 -10.91 11.73 6.36
CA PRO A 140 -10.69 10.53 5.58
C PRO A 140 -12.02 9.93 5.12
N ILE A 141 -11.97 9.24 3.98
CA ILE A 141 -13.13 8.64 3.32
C ILE A 141 -13.53 7.33 4.02
N GLY A 142 -12.56 6.55 4.50
CA GLY A 142 -12.82 5.24 5.08
C GLY A 142 -11.76 4.21 4.73
N VAL A 143 -12.22 3.07 4.25
CA VAL A 143 -11.38 2.03 3.62
C VAL A 143 -11.23 2.34 2.15
N VAL A 144 -9.99 2.33 1.65
CA VAL A 144 -9.67 2.65 0.25
C VAL A 144 -9.00 1.46 -0.43
N GLY A 145 -9.60 0.98 -1.52
CA GLY A 145 -9.01 -0.02 -2.41
C GLY A 145 -7.93 0.58 -3.32
N CYS A 146 -6.72 0.04 -3.30
CA CYS A 146 -5.58 0.53 -4.08
C CYS A 146 -5.04 -0.54 -5.05
N ILE A 147 -5.44 -0.48 -6.32
CA ILE A 147 -4.94 -1.39 -7.38
C ILE A 147 -3.79 -0.72 -8.15
N SER A 148 -2.63 -1.37 -8.25
CA SER A 148 -1.44 -0.85 -8.95
C SER A 148 -0.99 -1.76 -10.11
N PRO A 149 -0.51 -1.18 -11.23
CA PRO A 149 -0.05 -1.93 -12.40
C PRO A 149 1.38 -2.46 -12.23
N TRP A 150 1.88 -3.16 -13.25
CA TRP A 150 3.12 -3.93 -13.19
C TRP A 150 4.39 -3.22 -13.68
N ASN A 151 4.30 -2.08 -14.35
CA ASN A 151 5.43 -1.48 -15.07
C ASN A 151 6.42 -0.72 -14.18
N LEU A 152 5.93 -0.06 -13.12
CA LEU A 152 6.73 0.58 -12.08
C LEU A 152 6.21 0.14 -10.69
N PRO A 153 6.35 -1.17 -10.35
CA PRO A 153 5.65 -1.84 -9.25
C PRO A 153 5.70 -1.08 -7.93
N LEU A 154 6.86 -0.97 -7.29
CA LEU A 154 6.95 -0.35 -5.97
C LEU A 154 6.65 1.15 -6.00
N TYR A 155 7.08 1.83 -7.07
CA TYR A 155 6.85 3.26 -7.23
C TYR A 155 5.36 3.61 -7.32
N LEU A 156 4.61 2.97 -8.24
CA LEU A 156 3.17 3.24 -8.41
C LEU A 156 2.34 2.69 -7.26
N PHE A 157 2.83 1.65 -6.59
CA PHE A 157 2.25 1.14 -5.35
C PHE A 157 2.29 2.20 -4.25
N THR A 158 3.48 2.75 -3.94
CA THR A 158 3.58 3.79 -2.90
C THR A 158 2.87 5.08 -3.29
N TRP A 159 2.80 5.42 -4.59
CA TRP A 159 2.05 6.60 -5.07
C TRP A 159 0.56 6.56 -4.72
N LYS A 160 -0.02 5.35 -4.60
CA LYS A 160 -1.43 5.16 -4.25
C LYS A 160 -1.66 5.08 -2.75
N ILE A 161 -0.86 4.27 -2.05
CA ILE A 161 -1.12 3.98 -0.63
C ILE A 161 -0.69 5.13 0.28
N ALA A 162 0.39 5.84 -0.05
CA ALA A 162 0.93 6.91 0.79
C ALA A 162 -0.05 8.06 1.05
N PRO A 163 -0.70 8.67 0.02
CA PRO A 163 -1.69 9.72 0.27
C PRO A 163 -2.92 9.22 1.03
N ALA A 164 -3.37 7.99 0.77
CA ALA A 164 -4.52 7.41 1.44
C ALA A 164 -4.25 7.26 2.94
N LEU A 165 -3.10 6.67 3.31
CA LEU A 165 -2.67 6.49 4.69
C LEU A 165 -2.40 7.83 5.38
N ALA A 166 -1.73 8.76 4.71
CA ALA A 166 -1.46 10.11 5.24
C ALA A 166 -2.76 10.84 5.61
N ALA A 167 -3.78 10.75 4.75
CA ALA A 167 -5.08 11.37 4.97
C ALA A 167 -5.92 10.70 6.09
N GLY A 168 -5.48 9.57 6.65
CA GLY A 168 -6.17 8.84 7.71
C GLY A 168 -7.12 7.73 7.23
N ASN A 169 -7.00 7.30 5.96
CA ASN A 169 -7.73 6.14 5.45
C ASN A 169 -7.01 4.85 5.83
N CYS A 170 -7.75 3.76 5.96
CA CYS A 170 -7.18 2.42 5.92
C CYS A 170 -7.14 1.92 4.48
N VAL A 171 -6.14 1.12 4.13
CA VAL A 171 -5.88 0.69 2.75
C VAL A 171 -5.99 -0.82 2.63
N VAL A 172 -6.67 -1.25 1.57
CA VAL A 172 -6.59 -2.61 1.03
C VAL A 172 -5.94 -2.51 -0.36
N ALA A 173 -4.68 -2.91 -0.47
CA ALA A 173 -3.92 -2.78 -1.69
C ALA A 173 -3.86 -4.11 -2.45
N LYS A 174 -4.01 -4.04 -3.78
CA LYS A 174 -3.84 -5.19 -4.68
C LYS A 174 -2.78 -4.87 -5.74
N PRO A 175 -1.50 -5.21 -5.48
CA PRO A 175 -0.44 -5.06 -6.48
C PRO A 175 -0.66 -6.03 -7.63
N SER A 176 -0.10 -5.72 -8.80
CA SER A 176 -0.17 -6.61 -9.96
C SER A 176 0.34 -8.00 -9.63
N GLU A 177 -0.37 -9.03 -10.09
CA GLU A 177 0.00 -10.44 -10.03
C GLU A 177 1.30 -10.75 -10.80
N VAL A 178 1.68 -9.88 -11.75
CA VAL A 178 2.88 -10.03 -12.58
C VAL A 178 4.14 -9.57 -11.86
N THR A 179 4.02 -8.60 -10.95
CA THR A 179 5.18 -8.02 -10.24
C THR A 179 4.90 -7.71 -8.76
N PRO A 180 4.57 -8.75 -7.97
CA PRO A 180 4.09 -8.60 -6.60
C PRO A 180 5.19 -8.44 -5.55
N VAL A 181 6.45 -8.76 -5.87
CA VAL A 181 7.48 -9.08 -4.86
C VAL A 181 7.86 -7.88 -4.01
N THR A 182 8.09 -6.71 -4.61
CA THR A 182 8.52 -5.54 -3.85
C THR A 182 7.39 -4.95 -3.00
N ALA A 183 6.14 -5.04 -3.44
CA ALA A 183 4.97 -4.69 -2.62
C ALA A 183 4.84 -5.64 -1.42
N TRP A 184 5.04 -6.95 -1.62
CA TRP A 184 5.08 -7.92 -0.52
C TRP A 184 6.21 -7.65 0.46
N MET A 185 7.43 -7.37 -0.03
CA MET A 185 8.57 -7.01 0.81
C MET A 185 8.28 -5.79 1.68
N LEU A 186 7.74 -4.72 1.08
CA LEU A 186 7.36 -3.50 1.79
C LEU A 186 6.30 -3.77 2.86
N SER A 187 5.35 -4.67 2.59
CA SER A 187 4.24 -4.99 3.50
C SER A 187 4.72 -5.61 4.82
N LYS A 188 5.80 -6.39 4.81
CA LYS A 188 6.39 -6.98 6.02
C LYS A 188 6.85 -5.94 7.03
N TRP A 189 7.16 -4.74 6.56
CA TRP A 189 7.66 -3.64 7.39
C TRP A 189 6.54 -2.73 7.90
N ALA A 190 5.27 -3.01 7.62
CA ALA A 190 4.17 -2.13 8.05
C ALA A 190 4.10 -2.00 9.58
N ALA A 191 4.21 -3.11 10.31
CA ALA A 191 4.19 -3.10 11.77
C ALA A 191 5.44 -2.40 12.35
N GLU A 192 6.61 -2.66 11.77
CA GLU A 192 7.86 -1.99 12.16
C GLU A 192 7.82 -0.47 11.88
N ALA A 193 7.10 -0.06 10.83
CA ALA A 193 6.85 1.34 10.54
C ALA A 193 5.89 2.01 11.53
N GLY A 194 5.24 1.25 12.40
CA GLY A 194 4.31 1.75 13.41
C GLY A 194 2.84 1.77 12.97
N PHE A 195 2.50 1.18 11.82
CA PHE A 195 1.09 1.07 11.43
C PHE A 195 0.35 0.08 12.33
N PRO A 196 -0.81 0.47 12.90
CA PRO A 196 -1.67 -0.47 13.59
C PRO A 196 -2.17 -1.60 12.68
N ALA A 197 -2.45 -2.75 13.27
CA ALA A 197 -3.06 -3.89 12.59
C ALA A 197 -4.33 -3.46 11.81
N GLY A 198 -4.42 -3.87 10.54
CA GLY A 198 -5.55 -3.57 9.66
C GLY A 198 -5.51 -2.19 8.98
N VAL A 199 -4.63 -1.27 9.38
CA VAL A 199 -4.51 0.03 8.69
C VAL A 199 -4.01 -0.11 7.27
N PHE A 200 -3.08 -1.04 7.05
CA PHE A 200 -2.56 -1.38 5.74
C PHE A 200 -2.67 -2.90 5.53
N ASN A 201 -3.34 -3.29 4.46
CA ASN A 201 -3.53 -4.67 4.05
C ASN A 201 -3.11 -4.84 2.59
N VAL A 202 -2.60 -6.02 2.25
CA VAL A 202 -2.20 -6.38 0.89
C VAL A 202 -2.83 -7.72 0.53
N VAL A 203 -3.59 -7.75 -0.56
CA VAL A 203 -4.19 -8.96 -1.12
C VAL A 203 -3.61 -9.18 -2.52
N HIS A 204 -2.92 -10.30 -2.71
CA HIS A 204 -2.39 -10.72 -4.00
C HIS A 204 -3.41 -11.57 -4.76
N GLY A 205 -3.55 -11.39 -6.07
CA GLY A 205 -4.49 -12.18 -6.86
C GLY A 205 -4.74 -11.59 -8.24
N LEU A 206 -5.58 -12.23 -9.05
CA LEU A 206 -5.86 -11.79 -10.43
C LEU A 206 -6.73 -10.52 -10.46
N GLY A 207 -6.58 -9.74 -11.53
CA GLY A 207 -7.40 -8.54 -11.75
C GLY A 207 -8.92 -8.82 -11.75
N HIS A 208 -9.36 -9.87 -12.46
CA HIS A 208 -10.78 -10.22 -12.57
C HIS A 208 -11.33 -11.02 -11.37
N GLU A 209 -10.49 -11.38 -10.40
CA GLU A 209 -10.89 -12.06 -9.17
C GLU A 209 -10.78 -11.08 -7.99
N ALA A 210 -9.61 -11.00 -7.35
CA ALA A 210 -9.37 -10.09 -6.22
C ALA A 210 -9.55 -8.61 -6.60
N GLY A 211 -9.14 -8.20 -7.80
CA GLY A 211 -9.30 -6.81 -8.25
C GLY A 211 -10.77 -6.42 -8.42
N GLN A 212 -11.57 -7.26 -9.08
CA GLN A 212 -13.00 -7.03 -9.27
C GLN A 212 -13.74 -7.02 -7.93
N ALA A 213 -13.48 -8.00 -7.07
CA ALA A 213 -14.08 -8.08 -5.74
C ALA A 213 -13.78 -6.83 -4.90
N LEU A 214 -12.58 -6.27 -4.99
CA LEU A 214 -12.22 -5.03 -4.29
C LEU A 214 -12.94 -3.80 -4.83
N VAL A 215 -13.19 -3.73 -6.15
CA VAL A 215 -13.88 -2.58 -6.78
C VAL A 215 -15.38 -2.62 -6.54
N GLU A 216 -15.99 -3.81 -6.51
CA GLU A 216 -17.43 -4.00 -6.31
C GLU A 216 -17.85 -4.07 -4.83
N HIS A 217 -16.87 -4.05 -3.92
CA HIS A 217 -17.12 -4.15 -2.49
C HIS A 217 -18.01 -2.99 -2.00
N PRO A 218 -19.08 -3.26 -1.22
CA PRO A 218 -19.98 -2.23 -0.70
C PRO A 218 -19.33 -1.32 0.36
#